data_AF-A0A2R9UAS5-F1
#
_entry.id   AF-A0A2R9UAS5-F1
#
_cell.length_a   1.000
_cell.length_b   1.000
_cell.length_c   1.000
_cell.angle_alpha   90.00
_cell.angle_beta   90.00
_cell.angle_gamma   90.00
#
_symmetry.space_group_name_H-M   'P 1'
#
loop_
_entity.id
_entity.type
_entity.pdbx_description
1 polymer ?
#
loop_
_entity_poly.entity_id
_entity_poly.type
_entity_poly.pdbx_seq_one_letter_code
_entity_poly.pdbx_strand_id
1 'polypeptide(L)'
;MSKIGAPGAIDHARPAGWSAPEAAVAGNRPLNLVGSSGRISLLSIVVAVLAIFCVVAAVALGIYRQVTADPVDAAMASLVEAESQVQNDLQGLATAVALYAQTADQADSLVAAAGQTLPSLTGKVEQSVLSAAVAARDALANAVTPRADFEVPVYERGAMDPTSVAAIARATDKAWAQRVGIPDRLSAVRSERSEVVRAVDEFIARLDAVGQRVAVDAPHELDQNDVATDETREKVAAAASVVGQTTGADLFAALDSYAVAVDELRSETQSVLAESTIPRTTSPRTVLPTSSAAPEPTPSESSSSEPVTPPSDPPSDTPTTDPAPMPTPTLGLG
;
A
#
# COMPACT_ATOMS: atom_id res chain seq x y z
N MET A 1 -24.43 -7.42 47.05
CA MET A 1 -23.80 -8.73 46.84
C MET A 1 -23.60 -8.93 45.34
N SER A 2 -22.41 -9.39 44.95
CA SER A 2 -21.98 -9.77 43.60
C SER A 2 -21.81 -8.67 42.55
N LYS A 3 -20.62 -8.07 42.56
CA LYS A 3 -19.94 -7.58 41.34
C LYS A 3 -19.56 -8.82 40.52
N ILE A 4 -20.01 -8.90 39.27
CA ILE A 4 -19.50 -9.85 38.27
C ILE A 4 -18.96 -9.00 37.11
N GLY A 5 -17.71 -9.31 36.76
CA GLY A 5 -16.82 -8.49 35.95
C GLY A 5 -17.24 -8.33 34.49
N ALA A 6 -16.81 -7.20 33.95
CA ALA A 6 -16.87 -6.87 32.53
C ALA A 6 -16.04 -7.86 31.69
N PRO A 7 -16.50 -8.22 30.48
CA PRO A 7 -15.74 -9.01 29.53
C PRO A 7 -14.52 -8.22 29.02
N GLY A 8 -13.41 -8.94 28.86
CA GLY A 8 -12.08 -8.40 28.61
C GLY A 8 -11.98 -7.52 27.35
N ALA A 9 -11.39 -6.35 27.52
CA ALA A 9 -10.75 -5.62 26.45
C ALA A 9 -9.51 -6.42 26.01
N ILE A 10 -9.55 -6.98 24.81
CA ILE A 10 -8.36 -7.48 24.13
C ILE A 10 -7.73 -6.27 23.48
N ASP A 11 -6.76 -5.65 24.18
CA ASP A 11 -5.84 -4.72 23.54
C ASP A 11 -4.98 -5.52 22.56
N HIS A 12 -5.25 -5.33 21.27
CA HIS A 12 -4.37 -5.78 20.20
C HIS A 12 -3.06 -5.00 20.28
N ALA A 13 -2.12 -5.50 21.07
CA ALA A 13 -0.73 -5.06 21.01
C ALA A 13 -0.23 -5.27 19.58
N ARG A 14 -0.02 -4.16 18.86
CA ARG A 14 0.72 -4.12 17.60
C ARG A 14 2.04 -4.88 17.77
N PRO A 15 2.47 -5.72 16.82
CA PRO A 15 3.84 -6.17 16.79
C PRO A 15 4.72 -4.93 16.60
N ALA A 16 5.44 -4.55 17.66
CA ALA A 16 6.47 -3.52 17.59
C ALA A 16 7.49 -3.96 16.53
N GLY A 17 7.56 -3.15 15.48
CA GLY A 17 8.44 -3.37 14.35
C GLY A 17 9.89 -3.52 14.79
N TRP A 18 10.59 -4.39 14.09
CA TRP A 18 12.04 -4.34 13.95
C TRP A 18 12.46 -2.93 13.55
N SER A 19 12.79 -2.12 14.54
CA SER A 19 13.27 -0.76 14.39
C SER A 19 14.31 -0.51 15.47
N ALA A 20 15.56 -0.89 15.16
CA ALA A 20 16.82 -0.26 15.59
C ALA A 20 17.98 -1.26 15.42
N PRO A 21 18.89 -1.09 14.44
CA PRO A 21 20.17 -1.80 14.41
C PRO A 21 21.21 -1.22 15.41
N GLU A 22 20.78 -0.40 16.37
CA GLU A 22 21.69 0.39 17.22
C GLU A 22 21.88 -0.18 18.64
N ALA A 23 21.24 -1.31 18.96
CA ALA A 23 21.41 -2.00 20.26
C ALA A 23 22.52 -3.07 20.27
N ALA A 24 23.28 -3.23 19.19
CA ALA A 24 24.42 -4.14 19.11
C ALA A 24 25.75 -3.40 19.30
N VAL A 25 25.89 -2.62 20.37
CA VAL A 25 27.20 -2.13 20.82
C VAL A 25 27.59 -2.91 22.07
N ALA A 26 28.64 -3.72 21.93
CA ALA A 26 29.30 -4.41 23.03
C ALA A 26 30.07 -3.39 23.89
N GLY A 27 29.66 -3.23 25.15
CA GLY A 27 30.44 -2.52 26.17
C GLY A 27 29.58 -1.74 27.15
N ASN A 28 29.75 -2.07 28.44
CA ASN A 28 29.21 -1.39 29.63
C ASN A 28 27.71 -1.57 29.95
N ARG A 29 27.41 -2.63 30.71
CA ARG A 29 26.31 -2.62 31.67
C ARG A 29 26.86 -2.23 33.05
N PRO A 30 26.34 -1.18 33.72
CA PRO A 30 26.68 -0.93 35.12
C PRO A 30 26.04 -2.00 36.01
N LEU A 31 26.88 -2.75 36.73
CA LEU A 31 26.46 -3.63 37.82
C LEU A 31 26.03 -2.76 39.02
N ASN A 32 24.72 -2.56 39.18
CA ASN A 32 24.17 -2.06 40.44
C ASN A 32 24.31 -3.14 41.52
N LEU A 33 25.43 -3.11 42.25
CA LEU A 33 25.54 -3.77 43.55
C LEU A 33 24.82 -2.93 44.59
N VAL A 34 23.60 -3.35 44.92
CA VAL A 34 22.92 -2.93 46.16
C VAL A 34 23.64 -3.61 47.33
N GLY A 35 24.23 -2.79 48.19
CA GLY A 35 24.87 -3.24 49.41
C GLY A 35 23.87 -3.81 50.41
N SER A 36 24.20 -4.99 50.94
CA SER A 36 23.61 -5.54 52.15
C SER A 36 24.69 -6.33 52.89
N SER A 37 25.14 -5.80 54.02
CA SER A 37 26.00 -6.50 54.97
C SER A 37 25.29 -7.74 55.52
N GLY A 38 25.75 -8.94 55.16
CA GLY A 38 25.20 -10.20 55.66
C GLY A 38 26.32 -11.17 56.00
N ARG A 39 26.38 -11.57 57.27
CA ARG A 39 27.35 -12.52 57.83
C ARG A 39 27.32 -13.84 57.04
N ILE A 40 28.48 -14.31 56.57
CA ILE A 40 28.60 -15.59 55.85
C ILE A 40 28.33 -16.71 56.87
N SER A 41 27.13 -17.29 56.81
CA SER A 41 26.76 -18.47 57.60
C SER A 41 27.50 -19.70 57.05
N LEU A 42 28.04 -20.56 57.94
CA LEU A 42 28.69 -21.84 57.59
C LEU A 42 27.82 -22.71 56.66
N LEU A 43 26.49 -22.57 56.73
CA LEU A 43 25.54 -23.22 55.81
C LEU A 43 25.70 -22.79 54.34
N SER A 44 26.05 -21.53 54.07
CA SER A 44 26.30 -21.03 52.71
C SER A 44 27.58 -21.61 52.13
N ILE A 45 28.60 -21.87 52.97
CA ILE A 45 29.85 -22.52 52.55
C ILE A 45 29.55 -23.99 52.20
N VAL A 46 28.77 -24.69 53.03
CA VAL A 46 28.39 -26.10 52.77
C VAL A 46 27.56 -26.22 51.48
N VAL A 47 26.61 -25.31 51.24
CA VAL A 47 25.82 -25.29 49.99
C VAL A 47 26.70 -24.98 48.78
N ALA A 48 27.67 -24.06 48.90
CA ALA A 48 28.61 -23.77 47.83
C ALA A 48 29.52 -24.97 47.52
N VAL A 49 30.01 -25.68 48.53
CA VAL A 49 30.82 -26.90 48.36
C VAL A 49 29.99 -28.03 47.72
N LEU A 50 28.73 -28.20 48.12
CA LEU A 50 27.81 -29.17 47.50
C LEU A 50 27.52 -28.82 46.04
N ALA A 51 27.31 -27.55 45.72
CA ALA A 51 27.11 -27.10 44.34
C ALA A 51 28.36 -27.35 43.48
N ILE A 52 29.55 -27.08 44.01
CA ILE A 52 30.82 -27.41 43.32
C ILE A 52 30.93 -28.92 43.12
N PHE A 53 30.61 -29.74 44.12
CA PHE A 53 30.62 -31.20 43.98
C PHE A 53 29.63 -31.69 42.92
N CYS A 54 28.43 -31.12 42.85
CA CYS A 54 27.44 -31.45 41.83
C CYS A 54 27.93 -31.06 40.42
N VAL A 55 28.57 -29.90 40.27
CA VAL A 55 29.16 -29.47 38.99
C VAL A 55 30.33 -30.38 38.60
N VAL A 56 31.23 -30.70 39.54
CA VAL A 56 32.36 -31.62 39.30
C VAL A 56 31.86 -33.03 38.97
N ALA A 57 30.82 -33.52 39.66
CA ALA A 57 30.21 -34.82 39.39
C ALA A 57 29.51 -34.84 38.02
N ALA A 58 28.83 -33.76 37.62
CA ALA A 58 28.20 -33.66 36.30
C ALA A 58 29.25 -33.60 35.18
N VAL A 59 30.35 -32.86 35.38
CA VAL A 59 31.48 -32.82 34.44
C VAL A 59 32.18 -34.18 34.38
N ALA A 60 32.39 -34.85 35.51
CA ALA A 60 32.97 -36.20 35.55
C ALA A 60 32.08 -37.26 34.89
N LEU A 61 30.75 -37.18 35.05
CA LEU A 61 29.79 -38.05 34.35
C LEU A 61 29.73 -37.76 32.85
N GLY A 62 29.88 -36.49 32.43
CA GLY A 62 30.03 -36.11 31.03
C GLY A 62 31.29 -36.71 30.41
N ILE A 63 32.43 -36.58 31.09
CA ILE A 63 33.71 -37.17 30.67
C ILE A 63 33.63 -38.71 30.69
N TYR A 64 33.03 -39.32 31.71
CA TYR A 64 32.88 -40.78 31.79
C TYR A 64 32.02 -41.33 30.64
N ARG A 65 30.90 -40.68 30.31
CA ARG A 65 30.07 -41.06 29.15
C ARG A 65 30.82 -40.89 27.82
N GLN A 66 31.65 -39.86 27.72
CA GLN A 66 32.50 -39.60 26.56
C GLN A 66 33.65 -40.62 26.42
N VAL A 67 34.08 -41.24 27.52
CA VAL A 67 35.08 -42.33 27.55
C VAL A 67 34.46 -43.71 27.27
N THR A 68 33.15 -43.89 27.49
CA THR A 68 32.45 -45.17 27.25
C THR A 68 31.66 -45.23 25.93
N ALA A 69 31.49 -44.12 25.23
CA ALA A 69 30.84 -44.10 23.92
C ALA A 69 31.82 -44.59 22.85
N ASP A 70 31.31 -45.37 21.88
CA ASP A 70 32.09 -45.72 20.70
C ASP A 70 32.45 -44.41 19.97
N PRO A 71 33.74 -44.12 19.71
CA PRO A 71 34.15 -42.90 19.01
C PRO A 71 33.50 -42.77 17.63
N VAL A 72 33.12 -43.89 17.00
CA VAL A 72 32.38 -43.90 15.74
C VAL A 72 30.96 -43.36 15.92
N ASP A 73 30.24 -43.78 16.97
CA ASP A 73 28.87 -43.33 17.23
C ASP A 73 28.82 -41.84 17.56
N ALA A 74 29.78 -41.35 18.35
CA ALA A 74 29.89 -39.93 18.67
C ALA A 74 30.20 -39.08 17.43
N ALA A 75 31.11 -39.55 16.56
CA ALA A 75 31.42 -38.88 15.30
C ALA A 75 30.20 -38.87 14.36
N MET A 76 29.49 -40.00 14.26
CA MET A 76 28.27 -40.09 13.44
C MET A 76 27.17 -39.15 13.93
N ALA A 77 26.97 -39.03 15.24
CA ALA A 77 26.03 -38.06 15.81
C ALA A 77 26.40 -36.61 15.43
N SER A 78 27.69 -36.26 15.50
CA SER A 78 28.15 -34.92 15.10
C SER A 78 27.97 -34.63 13.61
N LEU A 79 28.15 -35.65 12.75
CA LEU A 79 27.86 -35.53 11.31
C LEU A 79 26.38 -35.31 11.07
N VAL A 80 25.51 -36.11 11.69
CA VAL A 80 24.05 -35.98 11.55
C VAL A 80 23.58 -34.60 12.02
N GLU A 81 24.15 -34.09 13.11
CA GLU A 81 23.87 -32.74 13.58
C GLU A 81 24.31 -31.68 12.56
N ALA A 82 25.55 -31.75 12.07
CA ALA A 82 26.07 -30.81 11.07
C ALA A 82 25.21 -30.82 9.78
N GLU A 83 24.79 -32.00 9.32
CA GLU A 83 23.92 -32.12 8.16
C GLU A 83 22.52 -31.57 8.39
N SER A 84 21.94 -31.80 9.57
CA SER A 84 20.65 -31.21 9.93
C SER A 84 20.71 -29.68 9.92
N GLN A 85 21.83 -29.11 10.38
CA GLN A 85 22.04 -27.66 10.36
C GLN A 85 22.18 -27.14 8.93
N VAL A 86 22.94 -27.83 8.05
CA VAL A 86 23.02 -27.49 6.62
C VAL A 86 21.65 -27.53 5.96
N GLN A 87 20.86 -28.57 6.21
CA GLN A 87 19.52 -28.72 5.62
C GLN A 87 18.57 -27.61 6.07
N ASN A 88 18.58 -27.26 7.36
CA ASN A 88 17.79 -26.16 7.89
C ASN A 88 18.19 -24.81 7.25
N ASP A 89 19.49 -24.54 7.13
CA ASP A 89 19.99 -23.31 6.51
C ASP A 89 19.62 -23.23 5.02
N LEU A 90 19.73 -24.33 4.28
CA LEU A 90 19.32 -24.42 2.88
C LEU A 90 17.80 -24.25 2.71
N GLN A 91 16.99 -24.84 3.59
CA GLN A 91 15.54 -24.64 3.58
C GLN A 91 15.17 -23.18 3.90
N GLY A 92 15.88 -22.54 4.82
CA GLY A 92 15.74 -21.12 5.12
C GLY A 92 16.07 -20.24 3.90
N LEU A 93 17.15 -20.54 3.19
CA LEU A 93 17.53 -19.86 1.95
C LEU A 93 16.47 -20.08 0.85
N ALA A 94 16.04 -21.32 0.61
CA ALA A 94 15.01 -21.63 -0.38
C ALA A 94 13.70 -20.89 -0.12
N THR A 95 13.28 -20.82 1.15
CA THR A 95 12.09 -20.05 1.56
C THR A 95 12.27 -18.56 1.28
N ALA A 96 13.43 -17.99 1.58
CA ALA A 96 13.71 -16.58 1.30
C ALA A 96 13.69 -16.27 -0.21
N VAL A 97 14.28 -17.15 -1.03
CA VAL A 97 14.27 -17.02 -2.50
C VAL A 97 12.85 -17.10 -3.05
N ALA A 98 12.04 -18.04 -2.57
CA ALA A 98 10.64 -18.16 -2.98
C ALA A 98 9.81 -16.92 -2.59
N LEU A 99 10.03 -16.37 -1.39
CA LEU A 99 9.37 -15.14 -0.95
C LEU A 99 9.79 -13.93 -1.80
N TYR A 100 11.07 -13.81 -2.17
CA TYR A 100 11.53 -12.79 -3.09
C TYR A 100 10.84 -12.92 -4.45
N ALA A 101 10.81 -14.12 -5.04
CA ALA A 101 10.16 -14.37 -6.32
C ALA A 101 8.67 -14.00 -6.30
N GLN A 102 7.94 -14.40 -5.26
CA GLN A 102 6.53 -14.02 -5.08
C GLN A 102 6.34 -12.50 -4.95
N THR A 103 7.24 -11.83 -4.21
CA THR A 103 7.18 -10.37 -4.03
C THR A 103 7.43 -9.66 -5.36
N ALA A 104 8.41 -10.13 -6.15
CA ALA A 104 8.69 -9.61 -7.48
C ALA A 104 7.51 -9.81 -8.44
N ASP A 105 6.88 -11.00 -8.47
CA ASP A 105 5.71 -11.27 -9.31
C ASP A 105 4.52 -10.36 -8.95
N GLN A 106 4.30 -10.10 -7.67
CA GLN A 106 3.27 -9.16 -7.21
C GLN A 106 3.59 -7.72 -7.65
N ALA A 107 4.84 -7.29 -7.50
CA ALA A 107 5.29 -5.98 -7.94
C ALA A 107 5.12 -5.79 -9.47
N ASP A 108 5.48 -6.79 -10.28
CA ASP A 108 5.25 -6.78 -11.72
C ASP A 108 3.76 -6.62 -12.07
N SER A 109 2.87 -7.30 -11.34
CA SER A 109 1.43 -7.18 -11.54
C SER A 109 0.91 -5.77 -11.24
N LEU A 110 1.45 -5.11 -10.20
CA LEU A 110 1.12 -3.73 -9.86
C LEU A 110 1.62 -2.75 -10.92
N VAL A 111 2.86 -2.94 -11.42
CA VAL A 111 3.42 -2.12 -12.50
C VAL A 111 2.56 -2.24 -13.76
N ALA A 112 2.13 -3.44 -14.12
CA ALA A 112 1.28 -3.68 -15.28
C ALA A 112 -0.10 -3.02 -15.14
N ALA A 113 -0.77 -3.19 -13.99
CA ALA A 113 -2.06 -2.55 -13.71
C ALA A 113 -1.95 -1.02 -13.76
N ALA A 114 -0.92 -0.46 -13.11
CA ALA A 114 -0.65 0.98 -13.12
C ALA A 114 -0.36 1.51 -14.54
N GLY A 115 0.32 0.73 -15.38
CA GLY A 115 0.58 1.06 -16.77
C GLY A 115 -0.70 1.18 -17.62
N GLN A 116 -1.78 0.51 -17.22
CA GLN A 116 -3.08 0.59 -17.88
C GLN A 116 -3.93 1.75 -17.32
N THR A 117 -3.98 1.91 -16.00
CA THR A 117 -4.89 2.87 -15.34
C THR A 117 -4.35 4.29 -15.26
N LEU A 118 -3.08 4.51 -14.93
CA LEU A 118 -2.56 5.88 -14.75
C LEU A 118 -2.70 6.78 -16.00
N PRO A 119 -2.51 6.28 -17.24
CA PRO A 119 -2.73 7.09 -18.42
C PRO A 119 -4.17 7.61 -18.59
N SER A 120 -5.20 6.85 -18.16
CA SER A 120 -6.60 7.23 -18.33
C SER A 120 -7.00 8.44 -17.47
N LEU A 121 -6.24 8.73 -16.41
CA LEU A 121 -6.44 9.87 -15.50
C LEU A 121 -5.83 11.18 -16.01
N THR A 122 -5.13 11.16 -17.15
CA THR A 122 -4.49 12.36 -17.71
C THR A 122 -5.54 13.45 -17.97
N GLY A 123 -5.33 14.63 -17.39
CA GLY A 123 -6.25 15.76 -17.50
C GLY A 123 -7.56 15.59 -16.73
N LYS A 124 -7.67 14.61 -15.82
CA LYS A 124 -8.81 14.40 -14.91
C LYS A 124 -8.44 14.55 -13.43
N VAL A 125 -7.15 14.42 -13.13
CA VAL A 125 -6.57 14.63 -11.80
C VAL A 125 -5.38 15.57 -11.94
N GLU A 126 -5.05 16.30 -10.88
CA GLU A 126 -3.88 17.18 -10.83
C GLU A 126 -2.61 16.52 -11.41
N GLN A 127 -2.03 17.15 -12.43
CA GLN A 127 -0.90 16.60 -13.20
C GLN A 127 0.34 16.33 -12.34
N SER A 128 0.58 17.15 -11.31
CA SER A 128 1.73 16.99 -10.40
C SER A 128 1.64 15.66 -9.64
N VAL A 129 0.46 15.34 -9.09
CA VAL A 129 0.19 14.11 -8.34
C VAL A 129 0.26 12.89 -9.26
N LEU A 130 -0.34 12.99 -10.44
CA LEU A 130 -0.29 11.90 -11.43
C LEU A 130 1.15 11.62 -11.88
N SER A 131 1.95 12.67 -12.14
CA SER A 131 3.36 12.50 -12.54
C SER A 131 4.21 11.85 -11.45
N ALA A 132 3.92 12.12 -10.17
CA ALA A 132 4.59 11.47 -9.05
C ALA A 132 4.24 9.98 -8.95
N ALA A 133 2.99 9.60 -9.19
CA ALA A 133 2.58 8.20 -9.24
C ALA A 133 3.21 7.45 -10.41
N VAL A 134 3.30 8.06 -11.59
CA VAL A 134 4.01 7.49 -12.75
C VAL A 134 5.50 7.31 -12.45
N ALA A 135 6.15 8.31 -11.85
CA ALA A 135 7.57 8.19 -11.47
C ALA A 135 7.80 7.08 -10.44
N ALA A 136 6.89 6.89 -9.48
CA ALA A 136 6.97 5.80 -8.51
C ALA A 136 6.72 4.42 -9.16
N ARG A 137 5.82 4.33 -10.14
CA ARG A 137 5.66 3.12 -10.96
C ARG A 137 6.96 2.76 -11.67
N ASP A 138 7.63 3.74 -12.27
CA ASP A 138 8.90 3.52 -12.97
C ASP A 138 10.02 3.11 -12.01
N ALA A 139 10.07 3.70 -10.81
CA ALA A 139 10.98 3.27 -9.76
C ALA A 139 10.72 1.83 -9.31
N LEU A 140 9.45 1.42 -9.18
CA LEU A 140 9.07 0.05 -8.89
C LEU A 140 9.48 -0.91 -10.02
N ALA A 141 9.22 -0.55 -11.28
CA ALA A 141 9.62 -1.35 -12.43
C ALA A 141 11.15 -1.57 -12.48
N ASN A 142 11.92 -0.52 -12.18
CA ASN A 142 13.38 -0.59 -12.10
C ASN A 142 13.88 -1.42 -10.90
N ALA A 143 13.15 -1.44 -9.78
CA ALA A 143 13.49 -2.28 -8.63
C ALA A 143 13.27 -3.78 -8.90
N VAL A 144 12.37 -4.13 -9.83
CA VAL A 144 12.09 -5.53 -10.20
C VAL A 144 12.88 -5.97 -11.45
N THR A 145 13.36 -5.02 -12.27
CA THR A 145 14.10 -5.28 -13.51
C THR A 145 15.53 -4.75 -13.38
N PRO A 146 16.54 -5.56 -12.99
CA PRO A 146 16.67 -6.98 -13.26
C PRO A 146 16.20 -7.89 -12.12
N ARG A 147 15.47 -8.95 -12.46
CA ARG A 147 15.13 -9.99 -11.50
C ARG A 147 16.40 -10.72 -11.08
N ALA A 148 16.76 -10.59 -9.81
CA ALA A 148 17.91 -11.30 -9.26
C ALA A 148 17.65 -12.81 -9.33
N ASP A 149 18.57 -13.54 -9.97
CA ASP A 149 18.53 -15.00 -9.99
C ASP A 149 19.34 -15.56 -8.82
N PHE A 150 18.63 -16.13 -7.85
CA PHE A 150 19.23 -16.66 -6.63
C PHE A 150 19.29 -18.18 -6.68
N GLU A 151 20.50 -18.71 -6.82
CA GLU A 151 20.73 -20.15 -6.78
C GLU A 151 20.80 -20.65 -5.33
N VAL A 152 20.00 -21.69 -5.03
CA VAL A 152 20.05 -22.44 -3.77
C VAL A 152 21.01 -23.62 -3.95
N PRO A 153 22.14 -23.66 -3.22
CA PRO A 153 23.08 -24.77 -3.32
C PRO A 153 22.46 -26.11 -2.90
N VAL A 154 22.87 -27.20 -3.54
CA VAL A 154 22.48 -28.56 -3.15
C VAL A 154 23.58 -29.16 -2.28
N TYR A 155 23.21 -29.72 -1.13
CA TYR A 155 24.12 -30.50 -0.29
C TYR A 155 23.97 -31.99 -0.55
N GLU A 156 25.09 -32.65 -0.88
CA GLU A 156 25.19 -34.09 -0.94
C GLU A 156 26.38 -34.56 -0.10
N ARG A 157 26.15 -35.48 0.85
CA ARG A 157 27.20 -36.09 1.68
C ARG A 157 28.27 -36.76 0.81
N GLY A 158 27.85 -37.53 -0.19
CA GLY A 158 28.70 -38.43 -0.97
C GLY A 158 28.99 -39.74 -0.22
N ALA A 159 29.63 -40.68 -0.91
CA ALA A 159 30.02 -41.96 -0.32
C ALA A 159 31.12 -41.78 0.74
N MET A 160 30.96 -42.43 1.90
CA MET A 160 31.97 -42.46 2.97
C MET A 160 31.94 -43.82 3.67
N ASP A 161 33.05 -44.20 4.31
CA ASP A 161 33.10 -45.35 5.22
C ASP A 161 32.49 -44.96 6.58
N PRO A 162 31.35 -45.53 6.98
CA PRO A 162 30.67 -45.18 8.23
C PRO A 162 31.37 -45.74 9.48
N THR A 163 32.38 -46.60 9.32
CA THR A 163 33.14 -47.18 10.45
C THR A 163 34.43 -46.41 10.74
N SER A 164 34.80 -45.49 9.86
CA SER A 164 36.04 -44.70 9.96
C SER A 164 35.77 -43.31 10.52
N VAL A 165 36.23 -43.06 11.75
CA VAL A 165 36.15 -41.75 12.40
C VAL A 165 36.74 -40.64 11.52
N ALA A 166 37.85 -40.91 10.83
CA ALA A 166 38.49 -39.95 9.94
C ALA A 166 37.64 -39.64 8.69
N ALA A 167 36.91 -40.64 8.16
CA ALA A 167 35.99 -40.41 7.05
C ALA A 167 34.78 -39.59 7.49
N ILE A 168 34.23 -39.88 8.68
CA ILE A 168 33.11 -39.13 9.29
C ILE A 168 33.52 -37.67 9.56
N ALA A 169 34.71 -37.44 10.09
CA ALA A 169 35.23 -36.09 10.35
C ALA A 169 35.33 -35.27 9.05
N ARG A 170 35.86 -35.84 7.97
CA ARG A 170 35.93 -35.15 6.66
C ARG A 170 34.54 -34.85 6.08
N ALA A 171 33.58 -35.76 6.25
CA ALA A 171 32.20 -35.51 5.83
C ALA A 171 31.56 -34.37 6.67
N THR A 172 31.88 -34.31 7.95
CA THR A 172 31.43 -33.25 8.86
C THR A 172 32.03 -31.90 8.44
N ASP A 173 33.33 -31.85 8.17
CA ASP A 173 34.00 -30.64 7.67
C ASP A 173 33.41 -30.16 6.33
N LYS A 174 33.06 -31.09 5.43
CA LYS A 174 32.36 -30.78 4.18
C LYS A 174 30.99 -30.15 4.44
N ALA A 175 30.22 -30.69 5.39
CA ALA A 175 28.94 -30.11 5.80
C ALA A 175 29.13 -28.69 6.34
N TRP A 176 30.13 -28.47 7.21
CA TRP A 176 30.44 -27.12 7.71
C TRP A 176 30.85 -26.15 6.62
N ALA A 177 31.70 -26.58 5.68
CA ALA A 177 32.14 -25.76 4.56
C ALA A 177 30.96 -25.28 3.70
N GLN A 178 29.94 -26.12 3.52
CA GLN A 178 28.72 -25.75 2.78
C GLN A 178 27.97 -24.58 3.43
N ARG A 179 28.05 -24.43 4.76
CA ARG A 179 27.31 -23.39 5.49
C ARG A 179 27.93 -22.01 5.39
N VAL A 180 29.25 -21.92 5.16
CA VAL A 180 30.00 -20.66 5.25
C VAL A 180 29.40 -19.55 4.36
N GLY A 181 28.88 -19.89 3.18
CA GLY A 181 28.30 -18.92 2.25
C GLY A 181 26.79 -18.73 2.33
N ILE A 182 26.06 -19.51 3.14
CA ILE A 182 24.59 -19.42 3.21
C ILE A 182 24.12 -18.10 3.85
N PRO A 183 24.72 -17.61 4.97
CA PRO A 183 24.30 -16.35 5.58
C PRO A 183 24.42 -15.15 4.64
N ASP A 184 25.50 -15.08 3.85
CA ASP A 184 25.72 -13.99 2.89
C ASP A 184 24.67 -14.02 1.77
N ARG A 185 24.36 -15.21 1.22
CA ARG A 185 23.28 -15.37 0.23
C ARG A 185 21.93 -14.98 0.81
N LEU A 186 21.64 -15.40 2.04
CA LEU A 186 20.40 -15.07 2.72
C LEU A 186 20.28 -13.56 2.96
N SER A 187 21.38 -12.89 3.30
CA SER A 187 21.44 -11.43 3.43
C SER A 187 21.18 -10.74 2.09
N ALA A 188 21.77 -11.22 1.00
CA ALA A 188 21.55 -10.68 -0.34
C ALA A 188 20.08 -10.80 -0.76
N VAL A 189 19.47 -11.98 -0.62
CA VAL A 189 18.04 -12.22 -0.92
C VAL A 189 17.14 -11.29 -0.11
N ARG A 190 17.43 -11.12 1.18
CA ARG A 190 16.66 -10.21 2.05
C ARG A 190 16.82 -8.76 1.65
N SER A 191 18.03 -8.33 1.28
CA SER A 191 18.31 -6.97 0.82
C SER A 191 17.52 -6.65 -0.44
N GLU A 192 17.62 -7.50 -1.48
CA GLU A 192 16.86 -7.33 -2.73
C GLU A 192 15.36 -7.30 -2.47
N ARG A 193 14.84 -8.22 -1.64
CA ARG A 193 13.42 -8.21 -1.28
C ARG A 193 13.02 -6.93 -0.56
N SER A 194 13.84 -6.42 0.36
CA SER A 194 13.57 -5.16 1.06
C SER A 194 13.54 -3.97 0.12
N GLU A 195 14.35 -3.95 -0.93
CA GLU A 195 14.31 -2.90 -1.96
C GLU A 195 13.00 -2.93 -2.75
N VAL A 196 12.55 -4.12 -3.18
CA VAL A 196 11.26 -4.28 -3.86
C VAL A 196 10.11 -3.87 -2.96
N VAL A 197 10.07 -4.32 -1.70
CA VAL A 197 9.01 -3.96 -0.74
C VAL A 197 8.96 -2.44 -0.53
N ARG A 198 10.11 -1.79 -0.34
CA ARG A 198 10.18 -0.33 -0.19
C ARG A 198 9.64 0.39 -1.43
N ALA A 199 9.92 -0.11 -2.62
CA ALA A 199 9.41 0.46 -3.85
C ALA A 199 7.90 0.26 -4.01
N VAL A 200 7.36 -0.91 -3.59
CA VAL A 200 5.92 -1.17 -3.54
C VAL A 200 5.23 -0.21 -2.57
N ASP A 201 5.77 -0.03 -1.37
CA ASP A 201 5.20 0.86 -0.35
C ASP A 201 5.16 2.32 -0.83
N GLU A 202 6.25 2.82 -1.43
CA GLU A 202 6.29 4.16 -2.03
C GLU A 202 5.26 4.29 -3.16
N PHE A 203 5.17 3.28 -4.04
CA PHE A 203 4.21 3.30 -5.13
C PHE A 203 2.76 3.32 -4.63
N ILE A 204 2.41 2.49 -3.63
CA ILE A 204 1.08 2.49 -3.01
C ILE A 204 0.78 3.84 -2.37
N ALA A 205 1.73 4.44 -1.65
CA ALA A 205 1.54 5.76 -1.05
C ALA A 205 1.26 6.86 -2.10
N ARG A 206 1.96 6.81 -3.24
CA ARG A 206 1.69 7.75 -4.35
C ARG A 206 0.35 7.48 -5.03
N LEU A 207 -0.04 6.21 -5.15
CA LEU A 207 -1.33 5.82 -5.70
C LEU A 207 -2.48 6.29 -4.80
N ASP A 208 -2.36 6.12 -3.48
CA ASP A 208 -3.35 6.61 -2.51
C ASP A 208 -3.46 8.15 -2.56
N ALA A 209 -2.35 8.87 -2.78
CA ALA A 209 -2.37 10.32 -2.98
C ALA A 209 -3.15 10.74 -4.25
N VAL A 210 -3.11 9.95 -5.33
CA VAL A 210 -3.98 10.15 -6.51
C VAL A 210 -5.45 9.99 -6.09
N GLY A 211 -5.79 8.95 -5.34
CA GLY A 211 -7.15 8.72 -4.85
C GLY A 211 -7.66 9.87 -3.96
N GLN A 212 -6.83 10.37 -3.04
CA GLN A 212 -7.16 11.54 -2.22
C GLN A 212 -7.36 12.80 -3.08
N ARG A 213 -6.58 12.96 -4.14
CA ARG A 213 -6.70 14.11 -5.05
C ARG A 213 -8.00 14.07 -5.85
N VAL A 214 -8.49 12.89 -6.24
CA VAL A 214 -9.81 12.73 -6.89
C VAL A 214 -10.93 13.34 -6.03
N ALA A 215 -10.90 13.18 -4.71
CA ALA A 215 -11.90 13.77 -3.82
C ALA A 215 -11.89 15.31 -3.84
N VAL A 216 -10.77 15.93 -4.20
CA VAL A 216 -10.62 17.39 -4.34
C VAL A 216 -10.99 17.86 -5.75
N ASP A 217 -10.59 17.11 -6.77
CA ASP A 217 -10.79 17.52 -8.18
C ASP A 217 -12.21 17.20 -8.69
N ALA A 218 -12.87 16.15 -8.20
CA ALA A 218 -14.20 15.76 -8.68
C ALA A 218 -15.28 16.84 -8.51
N PRO A 219 -15.39 17.57 -7.39
CA PRO A 219 -16.32 18.70 -7.29
C PRO A 219 -16.05 19.79 -8.33
N HIS A 220 -14.77 20.09 -8.62
CA HIS A 220 -14.41 21.08 -9.64
C HIS A 220 -14.78 20.63 -11.05
N GLU A 221 -14.63 19.34 -11.37
CA GLU A 221 -15.08 18.76 -12.63
C GLU A 221 -16.61 18.86 -12.78
N LEU A 222 -17.36 18.59 -11.70
CA LEU A 222 -18.82 18.73 -11.70
C LEU A 222 -19.27 20.18 -11.91
N ASP A 223 -18.61 21.14 -11.25
CA ASP A 223 -18.91 22.57 -11.38
C ASP A 223 -18.62 23.10 -12.80
N GLN A 224 -17.56 22.60 -13.46
CA GLN A 224 -17.21 23.01 -14.83
C GLN A 224 -18.14 22.41 -15.90
N ASN A 225 -18.87 21.34 -15.57
CA ASN A 225 -19.73 20.58 -16.46
C ASN A 225 -21.18 20.56 -15.93
N ASP A 226 -21.63 21.68 -15.36
CA ASP A 226 -22.93 21.82 -14.69
C ASP A 226 -24.15 21.65 -15.62
N VAL A 227 -23.95 21.83 -16.93
CA VAL A 227 -24.96 21.62 -17.98
C VAL A 227 -25.23 20.14 -18.30
N ALA A 228 -24.41 19.22 -17.81
CA ALA A 228 -24.64 17.78 -17.97
C ALA A 228 -25.86 17.32 -17.14
N THR A 229 -26.38 16.13 -17.46
CA THR A 229 -27.54 15.59 -16.74
C THR A 229 -27.22 15.25 -15.29
N ASP A 230 -28.25 15.27 -14.44
CA ASP A 230 -28.11 14.85 -13.03
C ASP A 230 -27.57 13.42 -12.92
N GLU A 231 -27.94 12.54 -13.88
CA GLU A 231 -27.51 11.15 -13.92
C GLU A 231 -25.99 11.02 -14.12
N THR A 232 -25.40 11.71 -15.11
CA THR A 232 -23.95 11.63 -15.36
C THR A 232 -23.14 12.30 -14.25
N ARG A 233 -23.65 13.39 -13.69
CA ARG A 233 -23.07 14.04 -12.51
C ARG A 233 -23.09 13.12 -11.28
N GLU A 234 -24.18 12.39 -11.05
CA GLU A 234 -24.27 11.41 -9.97
C GLU A 234 -23.30 10.24 -10.17
N LYS A 235 -23.11 9.75 -11.40
CA LYS A 235 -22.10 8.70 -11.70
C LYS A 235 -20.69 9.14 -11.31
N VAL A 236 -20.29 10.37 -11.64
CA VAL A 236 -18.96 10.90 -11.28
C VAL A 236 -18.83 11.04 -9.76
N ALA A 237 -19.85 11.57 -9.07
CA ALA A 237 -19.84 11.69 -7.61
C ALA A 237 -19.76 10.31 -6.92
N ALA A 238 -20.50 9.31 -7.40
CA ALA A 238 -20.46 7.95 -6.89
C ALA A 238 -19.08 7.31 -7.12
N ALA A 239 -18.51 7.43 -8.31
CA ALA A 239 -17.18 6.90 -8.63
C ALA A 239 -16.09 7.55 -7.77
N ALA A 240 -16.13 8.88 -7.59
CA ALA A 240 -15.21 9.60 -6.71
C ALA A 240 -15.36 9.17 -5.24
N SER A 241 -16.58 8.90 -4.77
CA SER A 241 -16.81 8.35 -3.43
C SER A 241 -16.22 6.95 -3.25
N VAL A 242 -16.31 6.08 -4.27
CA VAL A 242 -15.70 4.75 -4.22
C VAL A 242 -14.17 4.88 -4.17
N VAL A 243 -13.59 5.76 -4.98
CA VAL A 243 -12.15 6.08 -4.94
C VAL A 243 -11.72 6.53 -3.53
N GLY A 244 -12.47 7.41 -2.89
CA GLY A 244 -12.17 7.89 -1.53
C GLY A 244 -12.27 6.84 -0.42
N GLN A 245 -12.87 5.68 -0.69
CA GLN A 245 -13.02 4.56 0.25
C GLN A 245 -12.10 3.38 -0.05
N THR A 246 -11.36 3.44 -1.17
CA THR A 246 -10.53 2.35 -1.67
C THR A 246 -9.05 2.72 -1.53
N THR A 247 -8.20 1.74 -1.23
CA THR A 247 -6.75 1.94 -1.06
C THR A 247 -5.97 0.79 -1.70
N GLY A 248 -4.68 1.02 -2.00
CA GLY A 248 -3.81 -0.04 -2.52
C GLY A 248 -4.24 -0.54 -3.90
N ALA A 249 -4.08 -1.84 -4.16
CA ALA A 249 -4.29 -2.42 -5.50
C ALA A 249 -5.75 -2.32 -6.00
N ASP A 250 -6.74 -2.38 -5.09
CA ASP A 250 -8.15 -2.26 -5.46
C ASP A 250 -8.49 -0.87 -6.01
N LEU A 251 -7.64 0.13 -5.73
CA LEU A 251 -7.83 1.50 -6.18
C LEU A 251 -7.82 1.62 -7.71
N PHE A 252 -7.14 0.71 -8.43
CA PHE A 252 -7.09 0.75 -9.89
C PHE A 252 -8.47 0.64 -10.54
N ALA A 253 -9.32 -0.26 -10.07
CA ALA A 253 -10.67 -0.44 -10.63
C ALA A 253 -11.57 0.77 -10.34
N ALA A 254 -11.42 1.37 -9.15
CA ALA A 254 -12.14 2.58 -8.77
C ALA A 254 -11.70 3.80 -9.62
N LEU A 255 -10.38 3.97 -9.81
CA LEU A 255 -9.82 5.04 -10.63
C LEU A 255 -10.21 4.92 -12.11
N ASP A 256 -10.24 3.71 -12.65
CA ASP A 256 -10.68 3.47 -14.03
C ASP A 256 -12.16 3.82 -14.21
N SER A 257 -13.01 3.40 -13.27
CA SER A 257 -14.44 3.76 -13.25
C SER A 257 -14.65 5.26 -13.16
N TYR A 258 -13.87 5.95 -12.33
CA TYR A 258 -13.88 7.41 -12.24
C TYR A 258 -13.44 8.08 -13.55
N ALA A 259 -12.38 7.58 -14.19
CA ALA A 259 -11.92 8.11 -15.47
C ALA A 259 -13.02 8.02 -16.54
N VAL A 260 -13.66 6.86 -16.67
CA VAL A 260 -14.77 6.65 -17.62
C VAL A 260 -15.94 7.60 -17.34
N ALA A 261 -16.32 7.77 -16.07
CA ALA A 261 -17.42 8.66 -15.70
C ALA A 261 -17.13 10.13 -16.05
N VAL A 262 -15.89 10.59 -15.85
CA VAL A 262 -15.48 11.96 -16.23
C VAL A 262 -15.46 12.15 -17.74
N ASP A 263 -15.02 11.15 -18.51
CA ASP A 263 -15.07 11.21 -19.98
C ASP A 263 -16.52 11.26 -20.49
N GLU A 264 -17.43 10.49 -19.89
CA GLU A 264 -18.88 10.54 -20.19
C GLU A 264 -19.47 11.93 -19.89
N LEU A 265 -19.17 12.49 -18.70
CA LEU A 265 -19.62 13.81 -18.28
C LEU A 265 -19.19 14.91 -19.26
N ARG A 266 -17.91 14.91 -19.64
CA ARG A 266 -17.35 15.91 -20.57
C ARG A 266 -17.92 15.75 -21.98
N SER A 267 -18.09 14.52 -22.45
CA SER A 267 -18.69 14.23 -23.76
C SER A 267 -20.15 14.69 -23.84
N GLU A 268 -20.93 14.47 -22.79
CA GLU A 268 -22.32 14.93 -22.73
C GLU A 268 -22.39 16.46 -22.69
N THR A 269 -21.58 17.10 -21.85
CA THR A 269 -21.47 18.57 -21.76
C THR A 269 -21.20 19.19 -23.12
N GLN A 270 -20.23 18.66 -23.86
CA GLN A 270 -19.92 19.12 -25.21
C GLN A 270 -21.10 18.95 -26.18
N SER A 271 -21.84 17.84 -26.07
CA SER A 271 -23.01 17.56 -26.90
C SER A 271 -24.16 18.54 -26.62
N VAL A 272 -24.43 18.83 -25.35
CA VAL A 272 -25.47 19.79 -24.91
C VAL A 272 -25.13 21.22 -25.35
N LEU A 273 -23.86 21.62 -25.22
CA LEU A 273 -23.38 22.92 -25.68
C LEU A 273 -23.47 23.04 -27.20
N ALA A 274 -23.13 21.99 -27.95
CA ALA A 274 -23.24 21.96 -29.40
C ALA A 274 -24.70 22.13 -29.87
N GLU A 275 -25.64 21.39 -29.29
CA GLU A 275 -27.08 21.50 -29.60
C GLU A 275 -27.64 22.89 -29.27
N SER A 276 -27.18 23.50 -28.17
CA SER A 276 -27.57 24.86 -27.76
C SER A 276 -27.04 25.95 -28.70
N THR A 277 -25.99 25.66 -29.47
CA THR A 277 -25.36 26.60 -30.40
C THR A 277 -25.97 26.53 -31.80
N ILE A 278 -26.76 25.50 -32.12
CA ILE A 278 -27.51 25.43 -33.38
C ILE A 278 -28.65 26.45 -33.29
N PRO A 279 -28.67 27.51 -34.12
CA PRO A 279 -29.80 28.43 -34.12
C PRO A 279 -31.05 27.64 -34.44
N ARG A 280 -32.06 27.67 -33.55
CA ARG A 280 -33.41 27.20 -33.87
C ARG A 280 -33.85 27.97 -35.11
N THR A 281 -33.71 27.36 -36.28
CA THR A 281 -34.31 27.86 -37.49
C THR A 281 -35.80 27.86 -37.19
N THR A 282 -36.36 29.03 -36.92
CA THR A 282 -37.80 29.26 -37.03
C THR A 282 -38.20 28.64 -38.36
N SER A 283 -38.94 27.54 -38.32
CA SER A 283 -39.56 26.95 -39.50
C SER A 283 -40.19 28.10 -40.28
N PRO A 284 -39.93 28.24 -41.59
CA PRO A 284 -40.64 29.24 -42.36
C PRO A 284 -42.12 28.93 -42.20
N ARG A 285 -42.86 29.86 -41.61
CA ARG A 285 -44.32 29.85 -41.62
C ARG A 285 -44.71 29.72 -43.08
N THR A 286 -45.20 28.55 -43.49
CA THR A 286 -45.73 28.33 -44.83
C THR A 286 -46.86 29.33 -45.04
N VAL A 287 -46.56 30.44 -45.70
CA VAL A 287 -47.58 31.34 -46.23
C VAL A 287 -48.12 30.63 -47.46
N LEU A 288 -49.35 30.13 -47.37
CA LEU A 288 -50.07 29.64 -48.54
C LEU A 288 -50.12 30.76 -49.59
N PRO A 289 -49.79 30.51 -50.87
CA PRO A 289 -50.03 31.49 -51.91
C PRO A 289 -51.53 31.58 -52.18
N THR A 290 -52.10 32.75 -51.93
CA THR A 290 -53.46 33.10 -52.35
C THR A 290 -53.43 33.43 -53.84
N SER A 291 -54.11 32.66 -54.69
CA SER A 291 -54.46 33.08 -56.05
C SER A 291 -55.97 33.10 -56.21
N SER A 292 -56.47 34.26 -56.63
CA SER A 292 -57.86 34.69 -56.70
C SER A 292 -58.56 34.23 -57.98
N ALA A 293 -59.76 33.65 -57.85
CA ALA A 293 -60.87 33.77 -58.80
C ALA A 293 -62.19 33.47 -58.07
N ALA A 294 -63.06 34.48 -57.95
CA ALA A 294 -64.37 34.46 -57.28
C ALA A 294 -65.46 33.76 -58.14
N PRO A 295 -66.70 33.46 -57.67
CA PRO A 295 -67.62 34.42 -57.02
C PRO A 295 -68.35 33.94 -55.74
N GLU A 296 -68.91 34.95 -55.07
CA GLU A 296 -69.73 35.01 -53.83
C GLU A 296 -71.03 34.16 -53.83
N PRO A 297 -71.67 33.91 -52.66
CA PRO A 297 -72.44 34.94 -51.94
C PRO A 297 -72.32 34.99 -50.39
N THR A 298 -72.48 36.23 -49.88
CA THR A 298 -72.87 36.75 -48.53
C THR A 298 -73.98 35.98 -47.78
N PRO A 299 -74.34 36.31 -46.50
CA PRO A 299 -73.83 37.32 -45.53
C PRO A 299 -73.51 36.70 -44.13
N SER A 300 -72.93 37.34 -43.10
CA SER A 300 -73.44 38.49 -42.35
C SER A 300 -72.43 38.99 -41.30
N GLU A 301 -72.33 40.32 -41.25
CA GLU A 301 -72.36 41.23 -40.08
C GLU A 301 -71.25 41.25 -39.00
N SER A 302 -70.64 42.45 -38.92
CA SER A 302 -70.48 43.33 -37.74
C SER A 302 -69.75 42.79 -36.50
N SER A 303 -68.91 43.51 -35.76
CA SER A 303 -68.48 44.92 -35.69
C SER A 303 -67.31 44.93 -34.67
N SER A 304 -66.18 45.59 -34.92
CA SER A 304 -65.86 46.96 -34.49
C SER A 304 -64.99 47.07 -33.22
N SER A 305 -63.95 47.90 -33.36
CA SER A 305 -63.28 48.77 -32.37
C SER A 305 -62.10 48.25 -31.52
N GLU A 306 -60.91 48.73 -31.92
CA GLU A 306 -59.75 49.15 -31.10
C GLU A 306 -60.14 50.14 -29.96
N PRO A 307 -59.33 50.42 -28.90
CA PRO A 307 -58.00 51.05 -29.07
C PRO A 307 -56.89 50.71 -28.04
N VAL A 308 -55.70 51.22 -28.39
CA VAL A 308 -54.34 51.14 -27.81
C VAL A 308 -54.19 51.77 -26.41
N THR A 309 -53.27 51.23 -25.60
CA THR A 309 -52.51 51.98 -24.56
C THR A 309 -51.02 51.56 -24.54
N PRO A 310 -50.05 52.50 -24.41
CA PRO A 310 -48.60 52.26 -24.47
C PRO A 310 -47.98 51.87 -23.10
N PRO A 311 -46.66 51.54 -22.99
CA PRO A 311 -46.12 50.78 -21.87
C PRO A 311 -45.83 51.64 -20.63
N SER A 312 -46.03 51.07 -19.44
CA SER A 312 -45.63 51.65 -18.16
C SER A 312 -44.25 51.14 -17.74
N ASP A 313 -43.31 52.06 -17.50
CA ASP A 313 -42.09 51.84 -16.72
C ASP A 313 -42.42 51.36 -15.29
N PRO A 314 -41.55 50.57 -14.64
CA PRO A 314 -41.46 50.55 -13.18
C PRO A 314 -40.28 51.40 -12.68
N PRO A 315 -40.49 52.32 -11.70
CA PRO A 315 -39.42 52.86 -10.88
C PRO A 315 -39.20 52.03 -9.59
N SER A 316 -37.92 51.99 -9.17
CA SER A 316 -37.32 51.98 -7.81
C SER A 316 -38.05 51.24 -6.66
N ASP A 317 -37.39 50.44 -5.81
CA ASP A 317 -36.34 50.81 -4.87
C ASP A 317 -35.84 49.57 -4.08
N THR A 318 -34.72 49.76 -3.35
CA THR A 318 -34.18 49.03 -2.17
C THR A 318 -32.96 48.11 -2.37
N PRO A 319 -32.08 47.95 -1.35
CA PRO A 319 -31.14 48.98 -0.89
C PRO A 319 -29.69 48.45 -0.76
N THR A 320 -28.77 49.42 -0.69
CA THR A 320 -27.39 49.32 -0.17
C THR A 320 -27.23 48.38 1.02
N THR A 321 -26.27 47.45 0.93
CA THR A 321 -25.51 46.94 2.08
C THR A 321 -24.01 47.18 1.86
N ASP A 322 -23.45 47.82 2.87
CA ASP A 322 -22.08 48.27 3.08
C ASP A 322 -21.04 47.12 2.98
N PRO A 323 -19.79 47.36 2.53
CA PRO A 323 -18.75 46.34 2.52
C PRO A 323 -18.20 46.13 3.94
N ALA A 324 -18.25 44.90 4.45
CA ALA A 324 -17.57 44.54 5.69
C ALA A 324 -16.02 44.60 5.50
N PRO A 325 -15.28 45.18 6.45
CA PRO A 325 -13.84 45.40 6.34
C PRO A 325 -13.01 44.10 6.52
N MET A 326 -11.91 44.01 5.77
CA MET A 326 -10.84 43.01 5.94
C MET A 326 -10.25 43.03 7.36
N PRO A 327 -9.95 41.88 7.98
CA PRO A 327 -8.95 41.80 9.03
C PRO A 327 -7.54 41.62 8.45
N THR A 328 -6.66 42.55 8.80
CA THR A 328 -5.21 42.63 8.54
C THR A 328 -4.44 41.43 9.11
N PRO A 329 -3.32 40.99 8.49
CA PRO A 329 -2.46 39.94 9.04
C PRO A 329 -1.68 40.39 10.28
N THR A 330 -1.71 39.57 11.34
CA THR A 330 -0.81 39.73 12.49
C THR A 330 0.50 39.01 12.21
N LEU A 331 1.55 39.78 11.96
CA LEU A 331 2.94 39.39 12.18
C LEU A 331 3.19 39.35 13.69
N GLY A 332 3.46 38.17 14.23
CA GLY A 332 3.91 37.97 15.61
C GLY A 332 5.20 37.14 15.62
N LEU A 333 6.33 37.85 15.68
CA LEU A 333 7.61 37.32 16.13
C LEU A 333 7.51 36.98 17.63
N GLY A 334 7.96 35.78 17.99
CA GLY A 334 8.10 35.28 19.36
C GLY A 334 8.63 33.85 19.33
#